data_AF-A0A3M0X1Z0-F1
#
_entry.id   AF-A0A3M0X1Z0-F1
#
_cell.length_a   1.000
_cell.length_b   1.000
_cell.length_c   1.000
_cell.angle_alpha   90.00
_cell.angle_beta   90.00
_cell.angle_gamma   90.00
#
_symmetry.space_group_name_H-M   'P 1'
#
loop_
_entity.id
_entity.type
_entity.pdbx_description
1 polymer ?
#
loop_
_entity_poly.entity_id
_entity_poly.type
_entity_poly.pdbx_seq_one_letter_code
_entity_poly.pdbx_strand_id
1 'polypeptide(L)'
;MRYICYISLITLTLFLAGTASAAYKLPKGAGSEIIYDKCQACHGLGFIVEGNYTKDQWIRIIEEMKGMGLNISKDEEEKAIEYLSTHLGAPTKAVSKKTKVHKKEVVAVKEEINKGKELYDKKCAFCHRKSGVGIEDVIPPLAGNKIITKDRLYNIY
;
A
#
# COMPACT_ATOMS: atom_id res chain seq x y z
N MET A 1 67.22 29.24 -9.23
CA MET A 1 66.64 27.87 -9.14
C MET A 1 65.44 27.98 -8.21
N ARG A 2 64.24 28.33 -8.72
CA ARG A 2 63.16 27.48 -9.28
C ARG A 2 62.56 26.50 -8.25
N TYR A 3 61.22 26.52 -8.16
CA TYR A 3 60.29 25.53 -7.57
C TYR A 3 60.15 25.63 -6.04
N ILE A 4 58.99 25.76 -5.38
CA ILE A 4 57.61 25.28 -5.60
C ILE A 4 56.67 26.31 -4.94
N CYS A 5 55.79 26.97 -5.71
CA CYS A 5 54.39 26.58 -5.87
C CYS A 5 53.53 26.79 -4.61
N TYR A 6 52.91 27.98 -4.56
CA TYR A 6 51.52 28.22 -4.16
C TYR A 6 50.83 27.03 -3.49
N ILE A 7 50.81 27.02 -2.14
CA ILE A 7 49.76 26.31 -1.41
C ILE A 7 48.51 27.17 -1.57
N SER A 8 47.86 26.95 -2.71
CA SER A 8 46.57 27.50 -3.09
C SER A 8 45.58 27.40 -1.94
N LEU A 9 44.91 28.53 -1.70
CA LEU A 9 43.51 28.61 -1.30
C LEU A 9 42.73 27.33 -1.61
N ILE A 10 42.58 26.44 -0.63
CA ILE A 10 41.56 25.39 -0.70
C ILE A 10 40.26 26.09 -0.29
N THR A 11 39.56 26.57 -1.31
CA THR A 11 38.18 27.02 -1.26
C THR A 11 37.30 25.91 -0.69
N LEU A 12 36.93 26.02 0.59
CA LEU A 12 35.88 25.20 1.18
C LEU A 12 34.52 25.71 0.67
N THR A 13 34.22 25.46 -0.60
CA THR A 13 32.86 25.56 -1.12
C THR A 13 32.11 24.33 -0.64
N LEU A 14 31.49 24.45 0.54
CA LEU A 14 30.53 23.50 1.06
C LEU A 14 29.30 23.54 0.15
N PHE A 15 29.28 22.69 -0.88
CA PHE A 15 28.15 22.51 -1.77
C PHE A 15 27.06 21.76 -0.99
N LEU A 16 26.15 22.50 -0.35
CA LEU A 16 24.88 21.98 0.15
C LEU A 16 24.04 21.60 -1.07
N ALA A 17 24.24 20.40 -1.61
CA ALA A 17 23.29 19.76 -2.51
C ALA A 17 22.05 19.39 -1.69
N GLY A 18 21.15 20.36 -1.50
CA GLY A 18 19.80 20.05 -1.04
C GLY A 18 19.13 19.15 -2.08
N THR A 19 18.95 17.87 -1.76
CA THR A 19 18.12 16.98 -2.56
C THR A 19 16.68 17.49 -2.46
N ALA A 20 16.19 18.14 -3.52
CA ALA A 20 14.79 18.52 -3.60
C ALA A 20 13.93 17.24 -3.64
N SER A 21 13.19 16.96 -2.57
CA SER A 21 12.14 15.94 -2.61
C SER A 21 11.07 16.38 -3.60
N ALA A 22 10.85 15.60 -4.65
CA ALA A 22 9.77 15.86 -5.60
C ALA A 22 8.44 15.67 -4.86
N ALA A 23 7.74 16.77 -4.58
CA ALA A 23 6.38 16.72 -4.06
C ALA A 23 5.45 16.20 -5.17
N TYR A 24 4.81 15.06 -4.93
CA TYR A 24 3.79 14.53 -5.84
C TYR A 24 2.64 15.53 -5.95
N LYS A 25 2.28 15.89 -7.18
CA LYS A 25 1.13 16.75 -7.49
C LYS A 25 0.12 15.96 -8.30
N LEU A 26 -1.15 16.08 -7.92
CA LEU A 26 -2.26 15.47 -8.64
C LEU A 26 -2.52 16.21 -9.97
N PRO A 27 -2.88 15.49 -11.05
CA PRO A 27 -3.39 16.09 -12.27
C PRO A 27 -4.57 17.03 -12.00
N LYS A 28 -4.67 18.14 -12.73
CA LYS A 28 -5.84 19.01 -12.59
C LYS A 28 -7.09 18.31 -13.14
N GLY A 29 -8.19 18.36 -12.39
CA GLY A 29 -9.47 17.78 -12.80
C GLY A 29 -10.53 17.88 -11.70
N ALA A 30 -11.79 17.72 -12.06
CA ALA A 30 -12.88 17.67 -11.09
C ALA A 30 -12.71 16.46 -10.15
N GLY A 31 -12.81 16.67 -8.84
CA GLY A 31 -12.58 15.63 -7.83
C GLY A 31 -11.14 15.56 -7.33
N SER A 32 -10.18 16.29 -7.93
CA SER A 32 -8.80 16.36 -7.42
C SER A 32 -8.71 16.96 -6.01
N GLU A 33 -9.58 17.94 -5.73
CA GLU A 33 -9.73 18.59 -4.43
C GLU A 33 -10.14 17.60 -3.34
N ILE A 34 -10.98 16.62 -3.67
CA ILE A 34 -11.40 15.58 -2.72
C ILE A 34 -10.20 14.72 -2.31
N ILE A 35 -9.32 14.41 -3.26
CA ILE A 35 -8.13 13.61 -2.98
C ILE A 35 -7.14 14.39 -2.12
N TYR A 36 -6.94 15.68 -2.39
CA TYR A 36 -6.16 16.55 -1.51
C TYR A 36 -6.79 16.65 -0.12
N ASP A 37 -8.08 16.90 0.01
CA ASP A 37 -8.68 17.19 1.31
C ASP A 37 -8.89 15.94 2.18
N LYS A 38 -9.23 14.81 1.55
CA LYS A 38 -9.63 13.59 2.26
C LYS A 38 -8.55 12.53 2.30
N CYS A 39 -7.86 12.29 1.17
CA CYS A 39 -6.97 11.14 1.04
C CYS A 39 -5.57 11.42 1.58
N GLN A 40 -5.09 12.67 1.49
CA GLN A 40 -3.77 13.03 2.01
C GLN A 40 -3.74 13.26 3.54
N ALA A 41 -4.91 13.19 4.20
CA ALA A 41 -5.05 13.46 5.64
C ALA A 41 -4.28 12.47 6.53
N CYS A 42 -4.09 11.23 6.06
CA CYS A 42 -3.42 10.17 6.83
C CYS A 42 -2.07 9.74 6.25
N HIS A 43 -1.88 9.84 4.93
CA HIS A 43 -0.63 9.47 4.25
C HIS A 43 -0.35 10.40 3.06
N GLY A 44 0.90 10.48 2.60
CA GLY A 44 1.26 11.33 1.46
C GLY A 44 0.63 10.87 0.14
N LEU A 45 0.57 11.79 -0.83
CA LEU A 45 0.00 11.55 -2.16
C LEU A 45 0.78 10.53 -3.02
N GLY A 46 2.03 10.23 -2.66
CA GLY A 46 2.87 9.28 -3.41
C GLY A 46 2.20 7.91 -3.56
N PHE A 47 1.63 7.36 -2.48
CA PHE A 47 0.91 6.09 -2.51
C PHE A 47 -0.30 6.09 -3.46
N ILE A 48 -0.91 7.25 -3.68
CA ILE A 48 -2.08 7.40 -4.54
C ILE A 48 -1.64 7.54 -6.00
N VAL A 49 -0.65 8.41 -6.26
CA VAL A 49 -0.17 8.69 -7.63
C VAL A 49 0.53 7.47 -8.23
N GLU A 50 1.24 6.69 -7.43
CA GLU A 50 2.01 5.53 -7.89
C GLU A 50 1.19 4.24 -8.02
N GLY A 51 -0.02 4.22 -7.45
CA GLY A 51 -0.83 3.00 -7.32
C GLY A 51 -1.24 2.34 -8.64
N ASN A 52 -1.45 3.14 -9.70
CA ASN A 52 -1.82 2.69 -11.05
C ASN A 52 -2.87 1.55 -11.04
N TYR A 53 -4.02 1.79 -10.43
CA TYR A 53 -5.06 0.79 -10.19
C TYR A 53 -6.21 0.89 -11.19
N THR A 54 -6.93 -0.20 -11.45
CA THR A 54 -8.20 -0.14 -12.19
C THR A 54 -9.31 0.49 -11.35
N LYS A 55 -10.42 0.90 -11.97
CA LYS A 55 -11.60 1.46 -11.27
C LYS A 55 -12.09 0.55 -10.13
N ASP A 56 -12.21 -0.75 -10.39
CA ASP A 56 -12.63 -1.73 -9.37
C ASP A 56 -11.63 -1.85 -8.21
N GLN A 57 -10.34 -1.69 -8.49
CA GLN A 57 -9.30 -1.68 -7.46
C GLN A 57 -9.38 -0.39 -6.63
N TRP A 58 -9.59 0.76 -7.25
CA TRP A 58 -9.79 2.04 -6.54
C TRP A 58 -11.01 2.01 -5.61
N ILE A 59 -12.13 1.45 -6.06
CA ILE A 59 -13.32 1.26 -5.23
C ILE A 59 -12.97 0.47 -3.95
N ARG A 60 -12.26 -0.65 -4.11
CA ARG A 60 -11.85 -1.49 -2.95
C ARG A 60 -10.91 -0.75 -2.01
N ILE A 61 -9.94 -0.03 -2.54
CA ILE A 61 -8.99 0.74 -1.73
C ILE A 61 -9.73 1.81 -0.92
N ILE A 62 -10.68 2.54 -1.53
CA ILE A 62 -11.45 3.57 -0.81
C ILE A 62 -12.29 2.93 0.31
N GLU A 63 -12.92 1.79 0.05
CA GLU A 63 -13.65 1.03 1.09
C GLU A 63 -12.74 0.60 2.25
N GLU A 64 -11.51 0.20 1.96
CA GLU A 64 -10.51 -0.13 2.98
C GLU A 64 -10.11 1.11 3.79
N MET A 65 -9.86 2.24 3.13
CA MET A 65 -9.56 3.50 3.81
C MET A 65 -10.72 3.94 4.70
N LYS A 66 -11.97 3.77 4.27
CA LYS A 66 -13.18 4.03 5.08
C LYS A 66 -13.18 3.15 6.33
N GLY A 67 -12.81 1.87 6.20
CA GLY A 67 -12.62 0.96 7.33
C GLY A 67 -11.51 1.40 8.30
N MET A 68 -10.53 2.16 7.82
CA MET A 68 -9.44 2.75 8.63
C MET A 68 -9.71 4.18 9.11
N GLY A 69 -10.91 4.71 8.88
CA GLY A 69 -11.34 6.02 9.40
C GLY A 69 -11.41 7.15 8.38
N LEU A 70 -11.25 6.88 7.07
CA LEU A 70 -11.54 7.88 6.04
C LEU A 70 -13.01 8.29 6.10
N ASN A 71 -13.24 9.58 6.36
CA ASN A 71 -14.57 10.17 6.40
C ASN A 71 -14.89 10.90 5.07
N ILE A 72 -15.63 10.21 4.22
CA ILE A 72 -16.04 10.67 2.89
C ILE A 72 -17.53 10.36 2.68
N SER A 73 -18.28 11.31 2.14
CA SER A 73 -19.68 11.10 1.76
C SER A 73 -19.78 10.24 0.50
N LYS A 74 -20.97 9.67 0.25
CA LYS A 74 -21.22 8.86 -0.95
C LYS A 74 -20.95 9.63 -2.24
N ASP A 75 -21.39 10.89 -2.32
CA ASP A 75 -21.20 11.74 -3.50
C ASP A 75 -19.72 12.10 -3.72
N GLU A 76 -18.97 12.34 -2.64
CA GLU A 76 -17.53 12.57 -2.71
C GLU A 76 -16.77 11.31 -3.13
N GLU A 77 -17.19 10.14 -2.63
CA GLU A 77 -16.62 8.84 -3.00
C GLU A 77 -16.79 8.56 -4.50
N GLU A 78 -17.99 8.75 -5.04
CA GLU A 78 -18.26 8.56 -6.47
C GLU A 78 -17.38 9.48 -7.34
N LYS A 79 -17.23 10.75 -6.94
CA LYS A 79 -16.34 11.71 -7.62
C LYS A 79 -14.87 11.34 -7.50
N ALA A 80 -14.43 10.87 -6.33
CA ALA A 80 -13.07 10.42 -6.10
C ALA A 80 -12.74 9.20 -6.97
N ILE A 81 -13.62 8.20 -7.03
CA ILE A 81 -13.46 7.01 -7.88
C ILE A 81 -13.32 7.43 -9.35
N GLU A 82 -14.18 8.33 -9.81
CA GLU A 82 -14.16 8.80 -11.20
C GLU A 82 -12.86 9.54 -11.53
N TYR A 83 -12.43 10.45 -10.65
CA TYR A 83 -11.17 11.16 -10.80
C TYR A 83 -9.96 10.20 -10.82
N LEU A 84 -9.85 9.32 -9.81
CA LEU A 84 -8.74 8.38 -9.68
C LEU A 84 -8.67 7.42 -10.88
N SER A 85 -9.82 6.94 -11.36
CA SER A 85 -9.87 6.03 -12.51
C SER A 85 -9.53 6.73 -13.83
N THR A 86 -9.89 8.01 -13.97
CA THR A 86 -9.66 8.79 -15.19
C THR A 86 -8.23 9.28 -15.30
N HIS A 87 -7.65 9.74 -14.18
CA HIS A 87 -6.36 10.42 -14.17
C HIS A 87 -5.20 9.55 -13.70
N LEU A 88 -5.48 8.53 -12.87
CA LEU A 88 -4.48 7.64 -12.24
C LEU A 88 -4.82 6.16 -12.47
N GLY A 89 -5.73 5.86 -13.40
CA GLY A 89 -6.20 4.51 -13.66
C GLY A 89 -5.26 3.71 -14.55
N ALA A 90 -5.09 2.42 -14.25
CA ALA A 90 -4.45 1.51 -15.18
C ALA A 90 -5.31 1.35 -16.44
N PRO A 91 -4.71 1.35 -17.65
CA PRO A 91 -5.44 1.04 -18.86
C PRO A 91 -6.06 -0.35 -18.70
N THR A 92 -7.32 -0.49 -19.09
CA THR A 92 -8.10 -1.74 -19.01
C THR A 92 -7.46 -2.94 -19.73
N LYS A 93 -6.35 -2.73 -20.45
CA LYS A 93 -5.46 -3.75 -21.05
C LYS A 93 -4.30 -4.22 -20.15
N ALA A 94 -4.24 -3.84 -18.88
CA ALA A 94 -3.50 -4.60 -17.88
C ALA A 94 -4.41 -5.72 -17.36
N VAL A 95 -4.60 -6.73 -18.20
CA VAL A 95 -5.14 -8.03 -17.81
C VAL A 95 -4.37 -8.43 -16.57
N SER A 96 -5.10 -8.49 -15.43
CA SER A 96 -4.73 -9.32 -14.31
C SER A 96 -4.13 -10.57 -14.91
N LYS A 97 -2.86 -10.87 -14.66
CA LYS A 97 -2.37 -12.21 -14.90
C LYS A 97 -3.20 -13.07 -13.95
N LYS A 98 -4.39 -13.48 -14.40
CA LYS A 98 -5.15 -14.59 -13.87
C LYS A 98 -4.17 -15.72 -14.03
N THR A 99 -3.38 -15.97 -13.01
CA THR A 99 -2.83 -17.29 -12.79
C THR A 99 -4.06 -18.17 -12.82
N LYS A 100 -4.24 -18.88 -13.93
CA LYS A 100 -5.20 -19.97 -14.03
C LYS A 100 -4.88 -20.85 -12.84
N VAL A 101 -5.74 -20.81 -11.82
CA VAL A 101 -5.78 -21.82 -10.77
C VAL A 101 -6.04 -23.12 -11.52
N HIS A 102 -4.95 -23.81 -11.84
CA HIS A 102 -5.03 -25.10 -12.47
C HIS A 102 -5.46 -26.04 -11.37
N LYS A 103 -6.52 -26.80 -11.62
CA LYS A 103 -7.12 -27.85 -10.79
C LYS A 103 -6.12 -28.89 -10.20
N LYS A 104 -4.83 -28.82 -10.54
CA LYS A 104 -3.70 -29.53 -9.91
C LYS A 104 -3.26 -28.93 -8.55
N GLU A 105 -3.65 -27.70 -8.24
CA GLU A 105 -3.15 -26.85 -7.15
C GLU A 105 -3.75 -27.15 -5.76
N VAL A 106 -4.92 -27.82 -5.67
CA VAL A 106 -5.63 -28.04 -4.39
C VAL A 106 -4.86 -28.94 -3.42
N VAL A 107 -3.98 -29.82 -3.92
CA VAL A 107 -3.13 -30.68 -3.08
C VAL A 107 -1.90 -29.93 -2.55
N ALA A 108 -1.28 -29.08 -3.39
CA ALA A 108 -0.18 -28.21 -2.98
C ALA A 108 -0.63 -27.17 -1.94
N VAL A 109 -1.86 -26.68 -2.06
CA VAL A 109 -2.47 -25.74 -1.10
C VAL A 109 -2.61 -26.36 0.29
N LYS A 110 -2.90 -27.67 0.40
CA LYS A 110 -3.04 -28.33 1.71
C LYS A 110 -1.70 -28.48 2.44
N GLU A 111 -0.62 -28.74 1.69
CA GLU A 111 0.73 -28.80 2.26
C GLU A 111 1.19 -27.43 2.76
N GLU A 112 0.94 -26.37 1.97
CA GLU A 112 1.25 -24.99 2.37
C GLU A 112 0.41 -24.51 3.56
N ILE A 113 -0.88 -24.91 3.65
CA ILE A 113 -1.71 -24.66 4.84
C ILE A 113 -1.13 -25.35 6.08
N ASN A 114 -0.63 -26.58 5.94
CA ASN A 114 -0.01 -27.30 7.07
C ASN A 114 1.28 -26.61 7.52
N LYS A 115 2.13 -26.16 6.58
CA LYS A 115 3.33 -25.37 6.89
C LYS A 115 2.97 -24.04 7.56
N GLY A 116 1.96 -23.35 7.05
CA GLY A 116 1.44 -22.12 7.67
C GLY A 116 0.94 -22.35 9.09
N LYS A 117 0.21 -23.46 9.32
CA LYS A 117 -0.23 -23.86 10.67
C LYS A 117 0.95 -24.15 11.59
N GLU A 118 1.99 -24.84 11.12
CA GLU A 118 3.17 -25.14 11.92
C GLU A 118 3.93 -23.86 12.28
N LEU A 119 4.09 -22.93 11.34
CA LEU A 119 4.67 -21.62 11.60
C LEU A 119 3.85 -20.85 12.64
N TYR A 120 2.52 -20.86 12.52
CA TYR A 120 1.62 -20.26 13.48
C TYR A 120 1.82 -20.86 14.88
N ASP A 121 1.81 -22.18 14.99
CA ASP A 121 2.00 -22.90 16.25
C ASP A 121 3.36 -22.55 16.91
N LYS A 122 4.43 -22.40 16.11
CA LYS A 122 5.79 -22.11 16.60
C LYS A 122 6.06 -20.65 16.94
N LYS A 123 5.40 -19.71 16.27
CA LYS A 123 5.77 -18.28 16.33
C LYS A 123 4.67 -17.38 16.86
N CYS A 124 3.41 -17.73 16.63
CA CYS A 124 2.28 -16.85 16.87
C CYS A 124 1.39 -17.34 18.03
N ALA A 125 1.19 -18.65 18.14
CA ALA A 125 0.25 -19.27 19.07
C ALA A 125 0.61 -19.05 20.55
N PHE A 126 1.88 -18.77 20.86
CA PHE A 126 2.30 -18.41 22.22
C PHE A 126 1.54 -17.18 22.72
N CYS A 127 1.41 -16.16 21.87
CA CYS A 127 0.71 -14.92 22.16
C CYS A 127 -0.77 -15.01 21.78
N HIS A 128 -1.08 -15.32 20.52
CA HIS A 128 -2.44 -15.26 19.99
C HIS A 128 -3.31 -16.46 20.35
N ARG A 129 -2.79 -17.40 21.14
CA ARG A 129 -3.37 -18.71 21.43
C ARG A 129 -3.50 -19.56 20.17
N LYS A 130 -3.63 -20.87 20.38
CA LYS A 130 -3.72 -21.83 19.29
C LYS A 130 -4.94 -21.62 18.37
N SER A 131 -6.04 -21.09 18.93
CA SER A 131 -7.25 -20.76 18.17
C SER A 131 -7.24 -19.37 17.54
N GLY A 132 -6.23 -18.54 17.82
CA GLY A 132 -6.22 -17.14 17.40
C GLY A 132 -7.18 -16.23 18.17
N VAL A 133 -7.78 -16.70 19.27
CA VAL A 133 -8.68 -15.88 20.10
C VAL A 133 -7.95 -14.77 20.87
N GLY A 134 -6.62 -14.88 21.02
CA GLY A 134 -5.84 -13.92 21.80
C GLY A 134 -6.11 -14.02 23.30
N ILE A 135 -5.84 -12.92 24.00
CA ILE A 135 -6.10 -12.71 25.42
C ILE A 135 -6.82 -11.37 25.52
N GLU A 136 -8.01 -11.36 26.11
CA GLU A 136 -8.79 -10.13 26.34
C GLU A 136 -7.91 -9.03 26.97
N ASP A 137 -8.01 -7.82 26.42
CA ASP A 137 -7.26 -6.61 26.81
C ASP A 137 -5.73 -6.67 26.80
N VAL A 138 -5.11 -7.78 26.36
CA VAL A 138 -3.64 -7.93 26.30
C VAL A 138 -3.15 -8.28 24.90
N ILE A 139 -3.77 -9.27 24.25
CA ILE A 139 -3.36 -9.75 22.93
C ILE A 139 -4.61 -9.86 22.03
N PRO A 140 -4.73 -9.05 20.97
CA PRO A 140 -5.94 -9.03 20.16
C PRO A 140 -6.19 -10.36 19.42
N PRO A 141 -7.48 -10.69 19.14
CA PRO A 141 -7.84 -11.86 18.36
C PRO A 141 -7.42 -11.72 16.89
N LEU A 142 -6.82 -12.78 16.35
CA LEU A 142 -6.65 -12.99 14.91
C LEU A 142 -7.84 -13.74 14.31
N ALA A 143 -8.49 -14.58 15.12
CA ALA A 143 -9.70 -15.31 14.73
C ALA A 143 -10.82 -14.31 14.41
N GLY A 144 -11.51 -14.54 13.28
CA GLY A 144 -12.59 -13.65 12.84
C GLY A 144 -12.14 -12.31 12.28
N ASN A 145 -10.82 -12.06 12.17
CA ASN A 145 -10.32 -10.86 11.51
C ASN A 145 -10.71 -10.88 10.02
N LYS A 146 -11.52 -9.90 9.62
CA LYS A 146 -12.08 -9.79 8.26
C LYS A 146 -11.00 -9.53 7.20
N ILE A 147 -9.83 -9.02 7.58
CA ILE A 147 -8.68 -8.81 6.68
C ILE A 147 -8.04 -10.15 6.27
N ILE A 148 -8.02 -11.12 7.19
CA ILE A 148 -7.40 -12.45 6.97
C ILE A 148 -8.41 -13.43 6.37
N THR A 149 -9.70 -13.24 6.64
CA THR A 149 -10.78 -14.19 6.31
C THR A 149 -11.59 -13.82 5.07
N LYS A 150 -11.54 -12.57 4.60
CA LYS A 150 -12.04 -12.23 3.26
C LYS A 150 -11.02 -12.67 2.22
N ASP A 151 -11.55 -13.22 1.13
CA ASP A 151 -10.83 -13.73 -0.03
C ASP A 151 -9.60 -12.87 -0.37
N ARG A 152 -8.46 -13.48 -0.73
CA ARG A 152 -7.12 -12.86 -0.88
C ARG A 152 -7.12 -11.58 -1.74
N LEU A 153 -7.55 -10.45 -1.17
CA LEU A 153 -7.60 -9.15 -1.86
C LEU A 153 -6.19 -8.56 -2.06
N TYR A 154 -5.21 -9.06 -1.29
CA TYR A 154 -3.80 -8.72 -1.42
C TYR A 154 -3.01 -9.91 -1.94
N ASN A 155 -3.04 -10.12 -3.25
CA ASN A 155 -1.90 -10.74 -3.91
C ASN A 155 -0.82 -9.67 -4.06
N ILE A 156 -0.20 -9.29 -2.94
CA ILE A 156 1.08 -8.61 -2.98
C ILE A 156 2.12 -9.66 -3.37
N TYR A 157 2.79 -9.39 -4.49
CA TYR A 157 3.70 -10.23 -5.30
C TYR A 157 3.05 -11.04 -6.43
#